data_AF-A0AAE8NDR9-F1
#
_entry.id   AF-A0AAE8NDR9-F1
#
_cell.length_a   1.000
_cell.length_b   1.000
_cell.length_c   1.000
_cell.angle_alpha   90.00
_cell.angle_beta   90.00
_cell.angle_gamma   90.00
#
_symmetry.space_group_name_H-M   'P 1'
#
loop_
_entity.id
_entity.type
_entity.pdbx_description
1 polymer ?
#
loop_
_entity_poly.entity_id
_entity_poly.type
_entity_poly.pdbx_seq_one_letter_code
_entity_poly.pdbx_strand_id
1 'polypeptide(L)'
;MLFIGSSSGHRSAPPFTGYSAFAPTRYAPASDIYSDQFVIRDVRTKQPLSNVRYWIKDRFDNVLASGVSDRQGCTVRVRTERAQALKLVIED
;
A
#
# COMPACT_ATOMS: atom_id res chain seq x y z
N MET A 1 -17.06 15.00 -27.99
CA MET A 1 -16.68 15.73 -29.23
C MET A 1 -16.73 17.21 -28.89
N LEU A 2 -15.61 17.92 -28.95
CA LEU A 2 -15.51 19.39 -29.07
C LEU A 2 -14.04 19.77 -29.24
N PHE A 3 -13.79 20.64 -30.21
CA PHE A 3 -12.50 21.10 -30.72
C PHE A 3 -12.12 22.43 -30.04
N ILE A 4 -10.83 22.68 -29.83
CA ILE A 4 -10.31 24.04 -29.56
C ILE A 4 -9.21 24.33 -30.59
N GLY A 5 -9.37 25.48 -31.24
CA GLY A 5 -8.85 25.82 -32.55
C GLY A 5 -7.34 26.04 -32.67
N SER A 6 -6.86 25.86 -33.90
CA SER A 6 -5.56 26.31 -34.36
C SER A 6 -5.63 27.79 -34.75
N SER A 7 -4.71 28.60 -34.24
CA SER A 7 -4.34 29.88 -34.85
C SER A 7 -2.82 30.01 -34.88
N SER A 8 -2.33 30.30 -36.08
CA SER A 8 -0.93 30.37 -36.49
C SER A 8 -0.17 31.54 -35.86
N GLY A 9 1.04 31.29 -35.35
CA GLY A 9 1.96 32.33 -34.92
C GLY A 9 3.39 31.82 -34.90
N HIS A 10 4.22 32.38 -35.77
CA HIS A 10 5.62 32.02 -36.01
C HIS A 10 6.50 32.14 -34.76
N ARG A 11 7.21 31.07 -34.38
CA ARG A 11 8.54 31.19 -33.75
C ARG A 11 9.30 29.88 -33.84
N SER A 12 10.46 29.95 -34.48
CA SER A 12 11.46 28.88 -34.52
C SER A 12 11.92 28.58 -33.10
N ALA A 13 11.75 27.35 -32.63
CA ALA A 13 12.27 26.84 -31.37
C ALA A 13 13.03 25.53 -31.65
N PRO A 14 14.19 25.30 -31.01
CA PRO A 14 15.08 24.18 -31.33
C PRO A 14 14.41 22.83 -31.05
N PRO A 15 14.83 21.73 -31.72
CA PRO A 15 14.22 20.43 -31.49
C PRO A 15 14.40 20.03 -30.03
N PHE A 16 13.26 19.83 -29.36
CA PHE A 16 13.17 19.22 -28.04
C PHE A 16 13.90 17.87 -28.08
N THR A 17 15.16 17.87 -27.63
CA THR A 17 15.87 16.64 -27.30
C THR A 17 15.45 16.24 -25.89
N GLY A 18 14.18 15.85 -25.77
CA GLY A 18 13.65 15.22 -24.57
C GLY A 18 14.05 13.76 -24.59
N TYR A 19 15.27 13.44 -24.18
CA TYR A 19 15.58 12.08 -23.75
C TYR A 19 14.77 11.80 -22.49
N SER A 20 13.52 11.33 -22.66
CA SER A 20 12.79 10.65 -21.60
C SER A 20 13.44 9.28 -21.43
N ALA A 21 14.57 9.26 -20.74
CA ALA A 21 15.19 8.03 -20.28
C ALA A 21 14.32 7.45 -19.16
N PHE A 22 13.21 6.80 -19.53
CA PHE A 22 12.65 5.73 -18.72
C PHE A 22 13.66 4.57 -18.72
N ALA A 23 14.77 4.75 -18.02
CA ALA A 23 15.53 3.61 -17.55
C ALA A 23 14.60 2.90 -16.55
N PRO A 24 14.18 1.64 -16.78
CA PRO A 24 13.54 0.89 -15.72
C PRO A 24 14.54 0.84 -14.58
N THR A 25 14.24 1.54 -13.49
CA THR A 25 14.97 1.45 -12.23
C THR A 25 15.18 -0.03 -11.97
N ARG A 26 16.45 -0.47 -11.98
CA ARG A 26 16.79 -1.86 -11.69
C ARG A 26 16.07 -2.22 -10.40
N TYR A 27 15.19 -3.21 -10.46
CA TYR A 27 14.54 -3.77 -9.29
C TYR A 27 15.63 -4.03 -8.25
N ALA A 28 15.66 -3.24 -7.19
CA ALA A 28 16.35 -3.63 -5.99
C ALA A 28 15.79 -5.01 -5.63
N PRO A 29 16.62 -6.00 -5.27
CA PRO A 29 16.09 -7.26 -4.76
C PRO A 29 15.09 -6.88 -3.67
N ALA A 30 13.86 -7.36 -3.80
CA ALA A 30 12.84 -7.15 -2.79
C ALA A 30 13.51 -7.53 -1.46
N SER A 31 13.68 -6.56 -0.56
CA SER A 31 14.25 -6.82 0.74
C SER A 31 13.48 -8.02 1.30
N ASP A 32 14.17 -9.09 1.72
CA ASP A 32 13.57 -10.32 2.30
C ASP A 32 12.75 -10.05 3.58
N ILE A 33 12.47 -8.78 3.88
CA ILE A 33 11.57 -8.30 4.90
C ILE A 33 10.15 -8.38 4.34
N TYR A 34 9.45 -9.42 4.75
CA TYR A 34 8.01 -9.54 4.55
C TYR A 34 7.33 -8.56 5.50
N SER A 35 6.49 -7.68 4.95
CA SER A 35 5.84 -6.62 5.71
C SER A 35 4.35 -6.62 5.45
N ASP A 36 3.58 -7.20 6.36
CA ASP A 36 2.14 -7.33 6.23
C ASP A 36 1.37 -6.38 7.15
N GLN A 37 0.16 -6.01 6.72
CA GLN A 37 -0.79 -5.20 7.47
C GLN A 37 -2.20 -5.72 7.21
N PHE A 38 -3.04 -5.69 8.24
CA PHE A 38 -4.44 -6.06 8.14
C PHE A 38 -5.34 -4.83 8.19
N VAL A 39 -6.51 -4.94 7.56
CA VAL A 39 -7.58 -3.95 7.66
C VAL A 39 -8.83 -4.65 8.19
N ILE A 40 -9.28 -4.24 9.37
CA ILE A 40 -10.48 -4.77 10.02
C ILE A 40 -11.70 -4.10 9.38
N ARG A 41 -12.61 -4.91 8.85
CA ARG A 41 -13.84 -4.45 8.21
C ARG A 41 -15.03 -5.23 8.72
N ASP A 42 -16.16 -4.54 8.85
CA ASP A 42 -17.45 -5.15 9.14
C ASP A 42 -17.86 -6.08 8.00
N VAL A 43 -18.30 -7.30 8.34
CA VAL A 43 -18.58 -8.34 7.35
C VAL A 43 -19.76 -7.98 6.44
N ARG A 44 -20.75 -7.24 6.97
CA ARG A 44 -22.01 -6.93 6.30
C ARG A 44 -21.89 -5.65 5.48
N THR A 45 -21.42 -4.57 6.10
CA THR A 45 -21.34 -3.24 5.52
C THR A 45 -20.04 -3.00 4.76
N LYS A 46 -19.03 -3.87 4.95
CA LYS A 46 -17.67 -3.73 4.40
C LYS A 46 -16.94 -2.46 4.84
N GLN A 47 -17.50 -1.72 5.80
CA GLN A 47 -16.89 -0.51 6.32
C GLN A 47 -15.71 -0.86 7.23
N PRO A 48 -14.64 -0.05 7.22
CA PRO A 48 -13.54 -0.21 8.15
C PRO A 48 -14.00 0.00 9.59
N LEU A 49 -13.52 -0.84 10.51
CA LEU A 49 -13.84 -0.74 11.93
C LEU A 49 -12.69 -0.10 12.69
N SER A 50 -12.96 1.05 13.30
CA SER A 50 -12.03 1.76 14.15
C SER A 50 -12.15 1.35 15.61
N ASN A 51 -11.09 1.54 16.38
CA ASN A 51 -11.07 1.29 17.82
C ASN A 51 -11.30 -0.19 18.20
N VAL A 52 -10.94 -1.12 17.32
CA VAL A 52 -11.03 -2.56 17.56
C VAL A 52 -9.72 -3.06 18.10
N ARG A 53 -9.74 -3.70 19.27
CA ARG A 53 -8.55 -4.32 19.85
C ARG A 53 -8.18 -5.58 19.07
N TYR A 54 -6.90 -5.71 18.73
CA TYR A 54 -6.42 -6.84 17.93
C TYR A 54 -5.07 -7.37 18.41
N TRP A 55 -4.80 -8.61 17.99
CA TRP A 55 -3.52 -9.28 18.09
C TRP A 55 -3.17 -9.90 16.75
N ILE A 56 -1.94 -9.70 16.30
CA ILE A 56 -1.37 -10.38 15.15
C ILE A 56 -0.45 -11.46 15.69
N LYS A 57 -0.77 -12.71 15.37
CA LYS A 57 -0.04 -13.88 15.81
C LYS A 57 0.64 -14.59 14.65
N ASP A 58 1.70 -15.32 14.94
CA ASP A 58 2.26 -16.27 13.98
C ASP A 58 1.48 -17.60 13.94
N ARG A 59 1.97 -18.54 13.14
CA ARG A 59 1.40 -19.90 13.02
C ARG A 59 1.48 -20.75 14.30
N PHE A 60 2.27 -20.33 15.28
CA PHE A 60 2.46 -20.99 16.58
C PHE A 60 1.71 -20.24 17.70
N ASP A 61 0.80 -19.32 17.34
CA ASP A 61 0.06 -18.45 18.25
C ASP A 61 0.94 -17.48 19.09
N ASN A 62 2.20 -17.26 18.70
CA ASN A 62 3.04 -16.23 19.32
C ASN A 62 2.55 -14.85 18.88
N VAL A 63 2.37 -13.93 19.83
CA VAL A 63 1.95 -12.55 19.55
C VAL A 63 3.13 -11.77 18.98
N LEU A 64 3.03 -11.37 17.72
CA LEU A 64 4.02 -10.52 17.05
C LEU A 64 3.71 -9.03 17.24
N ALA A 65 2.43 -8.69 17.27
CA ALA A 65 1.96 -7.34 17.53
C ALA A 65 0.59 -7.36 18.18
N SER A 66 0.29 -6.30 18.94
CA SER A 66 -1.04 -6.04 19.47
C SER A 66 -1.31 -4.55 19.45
N GLY A 67 -2.59 -4.17 19.44
CA GLY A 67 -2.97 -2.77 19.44
C GLY A 67 -4.45 -2.57 19.20
N VAL A 68 -4.77 -1.36 18.76
CA VAL A 68 -6.13 -0.92 18.45
C VAL A 68 -6.14 -0.40 17.01
N SER A 69 -7.16 -0.74 16.23
CA SER A 69 -7.28 -0.31 14.84
C SER A 69 -7.52 1.19 14.72
N ASP A 70 -6.95 1.80 13.68
CA ASP A 70 -7.13 3.24 13.42
C ASP A 70 -8.50 3.57 12.79
N ARG A 71 -8.72 4.84 12.42
CA ARG A 71 -9.97 5.30 11.78
C ARG A 71 -10.28 4.60 10.45
N GLN A 72 -9.29 3.98 9.82
CA GLN A 72 -9.41 3.25 8.55
C GLN A 72 -9.43 1.74 8.78
N GLY A 73 -9.47 1.31 10.05
CA GLY A 73 -9.43 -0.09 10.45
C GLY A 73 -8.06 -0.74 10.27
N CYS A 74 -7.01 0.03 10.02
CA CYS A 74 -5.68 -0.52 9.78
C CYS A 74 -5.03 -0.95 11.10
N THR A 75 -4.35 -2.10 11.05
CA THR A 75 -3.45 -2.55 12.11
C THR A 75 -2.05 -1.97 11.93
N VAL A 76 -1.17 -2.20 12.89
CA VAL A 76 0.27 -1.97 12.70
C VAL A 76 0.81 -2.92 11.63
N ARG A 77 1.88 -2.48 10.95
CA ARG A 77 2.65 -3.34 10.05
C ARG A 77 3.53 -4.28 10.85
N VAL A 78 3.46 -5.57 10.53
CA VAL A 78 4.34 -6.60 11.10
C VAL A 78 5.39 -6.96 10.07
N ARG A 79 6.65 -6.90 10.48
CA ARG A 79 7.80 -7.30 9.66
C ARG A 79 8.28 -8.67 10.12
N THR A 80 8.45 -9.59 9.20
CA THR A 80 8.99 -10.92 9.46
C THR A 80 10.20 -11.17 8.58
N GLU A 81 11.18 -11.89 9.12
CA GLU A 81 12.43 -12.24 8.42
C GLU A 81 12.21 -13.29 7.32
N ARG A 82 11.06 -13.98 7.37
CA ARG A 82 10.69 -15.03 6.41
C ARG A 82 9.21 -14.91 6.06
N ALA A 83 8.85 -15.48 4.91
CA ALA A 83 7.46 -15.66 4.55
C ALA A 83 6.78 -16.56 5.59
N GLN A 84 5.79 -16.04 6.29
CA GLN A 84 5.03 -16.80 7.26
C GLN A 84 3.56 -16.39 7.26
N ALA A 85 2.69 -17.35 7.56
CA ALA A 85 1.28 -17.07 7.75
C ALA A 85 1.08 -16.32 9.07
N LEU A 86 0.39 -15.18 8.99
CA LEU A 86 -0.02 -14.38 10.13
C LEU A 86 -1.52 -14.57 10.37
N LYS A 87 -1.91 -14.60 11.64
CA LYS A 87 -3.29 -14.73 12.08
C LYS A 87 -3.71 -13.45 12.80
N LEU A 88 -4.77 -12.80 12.31
CA LEU A 88 -5.40 -11.69 13.00
C LEU A 88 -6.46 -12.24 13.96
N VAL A 89 -6.37 -11.85 15.23
CA VAL A 89 -7.34 -12.16 16.28
C VAL A 89 -7.94 -10.85 16.79
N ILE A 90 -9.26 -10.85 16.96
CA ILE A 90 -10.05 -9.75 17.50
C ILE A 90 -10.81 -10.35 18.69
N GLU A 91 -10.73 -9.72 19.86
CA GLU A 91 -11.54 -10.06 21.03
C GLU A 91 -12.61 -8.98 21.24
N ASP A 92 -13.72 -9.38 21.85
CA ASP A 92 -14.91 -8.57 22.15
C ASP A 92 -14.70 -7.71 23.42
#